data_AF-A0A536NEM1-F1
#
_entry.id   AF-A0A536NEM1-F1
#
_cell.length_a   1.000
_cell.length_b   1.000
_cell.length_c   1.000
_cell.angle_alpha   90.00
_cell.angle_beta   90.00
_cell.angle_gamma   90.00
#
_symmetry.space_group_name_H-M   'P 1'
#
loop_
_entity.id
_entity.type
_entity.pdbx_description
1 polymer ?
#
loop_
_entity_poly.entity_id
_entity_poly.type
_entity_poly.pdbx_seq_one_letter_code
_entity_poly.pdbx_strand_id
1 'polypeptide(L)'
;MTRDELITRTRQLVQEGERLRSQPSLAALQTWLKLSDDLLSVAWGQMDRYHLAWLMVGKPKNVVRGRRMTQDEEAGYVREVAEGKTAALRTSLDAVERQGMPFVGEEGGVAPGQGMGDVPRRLDVRGQSDPRYRPPDD
;
A
#
# COMPACT_ATOMS: atom_id res chain seq x y z
N MET A 1 -10.00 -5.79 -10.65
CA MET A 1 -9.13 -4.73 -11.23
C MET A 1 -8.04 -5.42 -12.01
N THR A 2 -7.81 -5.01 -13.25
CA THR A 2 -6.74 -5.59 -14.07
C THR A 2 -5.41 -4.89 -13.80
N ARG A 3 -4.30 -5.54 -14.18
CA ARG A 3 -2.96 -4.96 -14.09
C ARG A 3 -2.83 -3.66 -14.89
N ASP A 4 -3.35 -3.65 -16.13
CA ASP A 4 -3.32 -2.47 -17.00
C ASP A 4 -4.12 -1.30 -16.42
N GLU A 5 -5.24 -1.58 -15.74
CA GLU A 5 -6.04 -0.58 -15.05
C GLU A 5 -5.25 0.04 -13.87
N LEU A 6 -4.60 -0.78 -13.05
CA LEU A 6 -3.76 -0.31 -11.93
C LEU A 6 -2.60 0.55 -12.42
N ILE A 7 -1.91 0.10 -13.46
CA ILE A 7 -0.81 0.82 -14.12
C ILE A 7 -1.29 2.18 -14.61
N THR A 8 -2.37 2.20 -15.38
CA THR A 8 -2.90 3.43 -15.99
C THR A 8 -3.31 4.43 -14.92
N ARG A 9 -4.05 4.00 -13.89
CA ARG A 9 -4.49 4.88 -12.79
C ARG A 9 -3.33 5.39 -11.96
N THR A 10 -2.34 4.55 -11.67
CA THR A 10 -1.15 4.97 -10.92
C THR A 10 -0.34 6.01 -11.70
N ARG A 11 -0.17 5.85 -13.03
CA ARG A 11 0.48 6.85 -13.89
C ARG A 11 -0.26 8.19 -13.88
N GLN A 12 -1.60 8.18 -13.93
CA GLN A 12 -2.41 9.40 -13.83
C GLN A 12 -2.19 10.12 -12.49
N LEU A 13 -2.17 9.37 -11.38
CA LEU A 13 -1.92 9.95 -10.06
C LEU A 13 -0.50 10.51 -9.94
N VAL A 14 0.51 9.88 -10.55
CA VAL A 14 1.88 10.43 -10.61
C VAL A 14 1.90 11.76 -11.37
N GLN A 15 1.23 11.85 -12.51
CA GLN A 15 1.14 13.11 -13.29
C GLN A 15 0.43 14.21 -12.49
N GLU A 16 -0.65 13.87 -11.78
CA GLU A 16 -1.37 14.83 -10.95
C GLU A 16 -0.55 15.30 -9.75
N GLY A 17 0.24 14.41 -9.14
CA GLY A 17 1.20 14.78 -8.09
C GLY A 17 2.26 15.77 -8.58
N GLU A 18 2.80 15.56 -9.78
CA GLU A 18 3.72 16.52 -10.41
C GLU A 18 3.03 17.86 -10.73
N ARG A 19 1.77 17.83 -11.19
CA ARG A 19 0.98 19.05 -11.41
C ARG A 19 0.81 19.85 -10.13
N LEU A 20 0.52 19.18 -9.01
CA LEU A 20 0.39 19.82 -7.69
C LEU A 20 1.68 20.47 -7.21
N ARG A 21 2.85 19.98 -7.63
CA ARG A 21 4.13 20.64 -7.33
C ARG A 21 4.27 21.98 -8.06
N SER A 22 3.86 22.02 -9.33
CA SER A 22 3.89 23.23 -10.17
C SER A 22 2.75 24.20 -9.87
N GLN A 23 1.58 23.70 -9.49
CA GLN A 23 0.35 24.46 -9.22
C GLN A 23 -0.23 24.05 -7.86
N PRO A 24 0.34 24.52 -6.75
CA PRO A 24 -0.06 24.10 -5.42
C PRO A 24 -1.51 24.48 -5.11
N SER A 25 -2.29 23.51 -4.64
CA SER A 25 -3.65 23.71 -4.15
C SER A 25 -3.95 22.70 -3.06
N LEU A 26 -4.30 23.18 -1.86
CA LEU A 26 -4.59 22.31 -0.72
C LEU A 26 -5.85 21.46 -0.94
N ALA A 27 -6.88 22.01 -1.57
CA ALA A 27 -8.10 21.28 -1.89
C ALA A 27 -7.82 20.14 -2.88
N ALA A 28 -7.09 20.42 -3.96
CA ALA A 28 -6.72 19.41 -4.95
C ALA A 28 -5.81 18.34 -4.34
N LEU A 29 -4.87 18.74 -3.46
CA LEU A 29 -4.03 17.81 -2.71
C LEU A 29 -4.86 16.84 -1.87
N GLN A 30 -5.84 17.32 -1.10
CA GLN A 30 -6.68 16.46 -0.25
C GLN A 30 -7.44 15.41 -1.08
N THR A 31 -8.01 15.82 -2.22
CA THR A 31 -8.67 14.89 -3.13
C THR A 31 -7.69 13.89 -3.72
N TRP A 32 -6.53 14.35 -4.18
CA TRP A 32 -5.49 13.49 -4.76
C TRP A 32 -4.94 12.47 -3.75
N LEU A 33 -4.72 12.86 -2.49
CA LEU A 33 -4.32 11.96 -1.41
C LEU A 33 -5.35 10.86 -1.19
N LYS A 34 -6.64 11.22 -1.10
CA LYS A 34 -7.72 10.25 -0.94
C LYS A 34 -7.77 9.24 -2.08
N LEU A 35 -7.73 9.72 -3.33
CA LEU A 35 -7.74 8.86 -4.51
C LEU A 35 -6.52 7.93 -4.56
N SER A 36 -5.36 8.43 -4.14
CA SER A 36 -4.13 7.63 -4.05
C SER A 36 -4.23 6.56 -2.98
N ASP A 37 -4.77 6.89 -1.80
CA ASP A 37 -4.97 5.92 -0.72
C ASP A 37 -6.00 4.86 -1.09
N ASP A 38 -7.12 5.25 -1.71
CA ASP A 38 -8.15 4.34 -2.18
C ASP A 38 -7.58 3.35 -3.21
N LEU A 39 -6.79 3.83 -4.18
CA LEU A 39 -6.16 2.95 -5.19
C LEU A 39 -5.15 1.99 -4.56
N LEU A 40 -4.28 2.49 -3.67
CA LEU A 40 -3.25 1.67 -3.02
C LEU A 40 -3.88 0.63 -2.08
N SER A 41 -4.96 0.98 -1.37
CA SER A 41 -5.68 0.04 -0.52
C SER A 41 -6.36 -1.07 -1.32
N VAL A 42 -6.81 -0.79 -2.55
CA VAL A 42 -7.36 -1.81 -3.44
C VAL A 42 -6.27 -2.75 -3.96
N ALA A 43 -5.10 -2.20 -4.35
CA ALA A 43 -4.01 -2.99 -4.89
C ALA A 43 -3.28 -3.83 -3.81
N TRP A 44 -2.94 -3.23 -2.69
CA TRP A 44 -2.04 -3.85 -1.70
C TRP A 44 -2.75 -4.29 -0.41
N GLY A 45 -4.07 -4.09 -0.34
CA GLY A 45 -4.89 -4.40 0.83
C GLY A 45 -4.92 -3.29 1.89
N GLN A 46 -5.73 -3.50 2.94
CA GLN A 46 -5.72 -2.67 4.15
C GLN A 46 -4.40 -2.92 4.89
N MET A 47 -3.41 -2.07 4.67
CA MET A 47 -2.09 -2.25 5.29
C MET A 47 -2.07 -1.48 6.65
N ASP A 48 -1.46 -2.08 7.68
CA ASP A 48 -1.60 -1.73 9.10
C ASP A 48 -1.17 -0.29 9.46
N ARG A 49 -1.48 0.17 10.69
CA ARG A 49 -1.34 1.54 11.28
C ARG A 49 -0.06 2.33 10.92
N TYR A 50 1.00 1.66 10.47
CA TYR A 50 2.22 2.26 9.92
C TYR A 50 2.04 2.95 8.55
N HIS A 51 0.86 2.80 7.92
CA HIS A 51 0.48 3.55 6.71
C HIS A 51 0.53 5.06 6.92
N LEU A 52 0.13 5.53 8.10
CA LEU A 52 0.17 6.95 8.47
C LEU A 52 1.58 7.44 8.86
N ALA A 53 2.49 6.53 9.21
CA ALA A 53 3.86 6.86 9.61
C ALA A 53 4.83 6.93 8.42
N TRP A 54 4.58 6.18 7.35
CA TRP A 54 5.29 6.34 6.06
C TRP A 54 4.67 7.45 5.20
N LEU A 55 3.37 7.74 5.40
CA LEU A 55 2.65 8.91 4.89
C LEU A 55 2.63 10.07 5.89
N MET A 56 3.73 10.36 6.59
CA MET A 56 3.87 11.52 7.51
C MET A 56 3.66 12.91 6.84
N VAL A 57 3.07 12.94 5.65
CA VAL A 57 2.07 13.92 5.21
C VAL A 57 0.91 13.93 6.21
N GLY A 58 1.12 14.59 7.34
CA GLY A 58 0.09 14.75 8.35
C GLY A 58 -1.16 15.36 7.74
N LYS A 59 -2.35 14.95 8.22
CA LYS A 59 -3.63 15.59 7.92
C LYS A 59 -3.44 17.11 7.85
N PRO A 60 -3.74 17.79 6.73
CA PRO A 60 -3.53 19.23 6.64
C PRO A 60 -4.34 19.89 7.74
N LYS A 61 -3.64 20.46 8.72
CA LYS A 61 -4.28 21.38 9.65
C LYS A 61 -4.30 22.69 8.92
N ASN A 62 -5.48 23.18 8.54
CA ASN A 62 -5.68 24.54 8.03
C ASN A 62 -5.27 25.64 9.04
N VAL A 63 -4.64 25.25 10.16
CA VAL A 63 -4.27 26.07 11.28
C VAL A 63 -2.83 25.69 11.70
N VAL A 64 -1.90 26.63 11.56
CA VAL A 64 -0.54 26.56 12.11
C VAL A 64 -0.49 27.48 13.33
N ARG A 65 -0.18 26.95 14.52
CA ARG A 65 -0.06 27.73 15.77
C ARG A 65 -1.28 28.63 16.06
N GLY A 66 -2.49 28.14 15.82
CA GLY A 66 -3.73 28.87 16.11
C GLY A 66 -4.17 29.91 15.06
N ARG A 67 -3.40 30.10 13.98
CA ARG A 67 -3.78 30.97 12.83
C ARG A 67 -3.90 30.16 11.54
N ARG A 68 -4.66 30.66 10.55
CA ARG A 68 -4.66 30.09 9.20
C ARG A 68 -3.25 30.13 8.60
N MET A 69 -2.89 29.10 7.84
CA MET A 69 -1.66 29.10 7.03
C MET A 69 -1.65 30.30 6.09
N THR A 70 -0.47 30.86 5.84
CA THR A 70 -0.27 31.78 4.72
C THR A 70 -0.28 30.98 3.40
N GLN A 71 -0.46 31.69 2.29
CA GLN A 71 -0.46 31.08 0.95
C GLN A 71 0.89 30.39 0.64
N ASP A 72 2.01 30.97 1.07
CA ASP A 72 3.34 30.37 0.87
C ASP A 72 3.58 29.13 1.74
N GLU A 73 3.10 29.15 3.00
CA GLU A 73 3.15 27.98 3.89
C GLU A 73 2.32 26.83 3.32
N GLU A 74 1.12 27.13 2.81
CA GLU A 74 0.26 26.16 2.15
C GLU A 74 0.94 25.59 0.89
N ALA A 75 1.49 26.45 0.04
CA ALA A 75 2.15 26.02 -1.19
C ALA A 75 3.39 25.15 -0.93
N GLY A 76 4.19 25.50 0.08
CA GLY A 76 5.34 24.71 0.52
C GLY A 76 4.91 23.33 1.03
N TYR A 77 3.92 23.29 1.91
CA TYR A 77 3.35 22.04 2.42
C TYR A 77 2.81 21.17 1.28
N VAL A 78 2.03 21.72 0.35
CA VAL A 78 1.49 20.96 -0.79
C VAL A 78 2.61 20.34 -1.62
N ARG A 79 3.68 21.08 -1.89
CA ARG A 79 4.82 20.58 -2.68
C ARG A 79 5.54 19.43 -1.99
N GLU A 80 5.86 19.58 -0.71
CA GLU A 80 6.55 18.56 0.09
C GLU A 80 5.74 17.26 0.12
N VAL A 81 4.45 17.40 0.38
CA VAL A 81 3.52 16.29 0.45
C VAL A 81 3.36 15.59 -0.91
N ALA A 82 3.12 16.38 -1.96
CA ALA A 82 2.93 15.86 -3.31
C ALA A 82 4.19 15.12 -3.78
N GLU A 83 5.38 15.62 -3.46
CA GLU A 83 6.65 14.96 -3.77
C GLU A 83 6.77 13.60 -3.08
N GLY A 84 6.59 13.53 -1.76
CA GLY A 84 6.70 12.28 -1.01
C GLY A 84 5.70 11.21 -1.47
N LYS A 85 4.43 11.60 -1.66
CA LYS A 85 3.40 10.65 -2.12
C LYS A 85 3.60 10.24 -3.58
N THR A 86 4.08 11.12 -4.45
CA THR A 86 4.43 10.77 -5.85
C THR A 86 5.57 9.76 -5.90
N ALA A 87 6.58 9.89 -5.03
CA ALA A 87 7.65 8.91 -4.93
C ALA A 87 7.12 7.52 -4.54
N ALA A 88 6.21 7.44 -3.56
CA ALA A 88 5.57 6.18 -3.17
C ALA A 88 4.75 5.55 -4.33
N LEU A 89 4.00 6.37 -5.08
CA LEU A 89 3.25 5.90 -6.24
C LEU A 89 4.17 5.36 -7.35
N ARG A 90 5.33 6.00 -7.58
CA ARG A 90 6.34 5.50 -8.54
C ARG A 90 6.92 4.15 -8.11
N THR A 91 7.21 3.97 -6.83
CA THR A 91 7.67 2.68 -6.30
C THR A 91 6.59 1.60 -6.47
N SER A 92 5.33 1.93 -6.19
CA SER A 92 4.20 1.03 -6.46
C SER A 92 4.06 0.70 -7.95
N LEU A 93 4.28 1.67 -8.83
CA LEU A 93 4.24 1.46 -10.28
C LEU A 93 5.35 0.52 -10.74
N ASP A 94 6.56 0.72 -10.24
CA ASP A 94 7.72 -0.12 -10.55
C ASP A 94 7.51 -1.58 -10.12
N ALA A 95 6.92 -1.79 -8.93
CA ALA A 95 6.57 -3.11 -8.42
C ALA A 95 5.63 -3.87 -9.39
N VAL A 96 4.64 -3.18 -9.96
CA VAL A 96 3.65 -3.81 -10.85
C VAL A 96 4.17 -3.93 -12.29
N GLU A 97 4.79 -2.88 -12.83
CA GLU A 97 5.22 -2.85 -14.24
C GLU A 97 6.50 -3.65 -14.47
N ARG A 98 7.52 -3.40 -13.66
CA ARG A 98 8.87 -3.94 -13.89
C ARG A 98 9.11 -5.23 -13.13
N GLN A 99 8.66 -5.30 -11.88
CA GLN A 99 8.93 -6.45 -11.01
C GLN A 99 7.85 -7.54 -11.12
N GLY A 100 6.75 -7.26 -11.81
CA GLY A 100 5.70 -8.24 -12.02
C GLY A 100 4.93 -8.62 -10.75
N MET A 101 5.06 -7.85 -9.66
CA MET A 101 4.52 -8.23 -8.34
C MET A 101 3.01 -8.43 -8.41
N PRO A 102 2.50 -9.56 -7.89
CA PRO A 102 1.07 -9.80 -7.81
C PRO A 102 0.42 -8.88 -6.77
N PHE A 103 -0.83 -8.50 -7.00
CA PHE A 103 -1.58 -7.60 -6.11
C PHE A 103 -2.96 -8.20 -5.78
N VAL A 104 -3.62 -7.65 -4.76
CA VAL A 104 -4.89 -8.15 -4.24
C VAL A 104 -5.98 -8.05 -5.32
N GLY A 105 -6.65 -9.17 -5.62
CA GLY A 105 -7.77 -9.18 -6.57
C GLY A 105 -7.37 -8.92 -8.03
N GLU A 106 -6.11 -9.20 -8.41
CA GLU A 106 -5.66 -9.20 -9.80
C GLU A 106 -6.47 -10.21 -10.63
N GLU A 107 -7.41 -9.70 -11.43
CA GLU A 107 -8.20 -10.50 -12.37
C GLU A 107 -7.35 -10.76 -13.62
N GLY A 108 -6.84 -11.99 -13.75
CA GLY A 108 -5.93 -12.39 -14.82
C GLY A 108 -4.94 -13.49 -14.45
N GLY A 109 -4.81 -13.78 -13.15
CA GLY A 109 -4.06 -14.92 -12.65
C GLY A 109 -2.56 -14.67 -12.56
N VAL A 110 -2.03 -14.72 -11.34
CA VAL A 110 -0.66 -15.19 -11.11
C VAL A 110 -0.62 -16.61 -11.67
N ALA A 111 0.34 -16.92 -12.55
CA ALA A 111 0.59 -18.31 -12.92
C ALA A 111 0.66 -19.16 -11.62
N PRO A 112 -0.05 -20.29 -11.53
CA PRO A 112 -0.02 -21.11 -10.32
C PRO A 112 1.41 -21.64 -10.15
N GLY A 113 2.16 -21.07 -9.20
CA GLY A 113 3.55 -21.49 -8.98
C GLY A 113 4.43 -20.57 -8.14
N GLN A 114 4.00 -19.34 -7.82
CA GLN A 114 4.81 -18.43 -7.00
C GLN A 114 4.00 -17.74 -5.91
N GLY A 115 3.20 -18.55 -5.19
CA GLY A 115 2.68 -18.20 -3.89
C GLY A 115 3.64 -18.69 -2.81
N MET A 116 4.10 -17.76 -1.97
CA MET A 116 4.53 -17.91 -0.57
C MET A 116 4.69 -19.36 -0.07
N GLY A 117 5.94 -19.70 0.29
CA GLY A 117 6.37 -21.04 0.71
C GLY A 117 5.35 -21.86 1.48
N ASP A 118 5.22 -23.11 1.02
CA ASP A 118 4.50 -24.23 1.61
C ASP A 118 4.45 -24.13 3.14
N VAL A 119 3.29 -23.73 3.68
CA VAL A 119 2.98 -24.01 5.08
C VAL A 119 2.76 -25.52 5.15
N PRO A 120 3.63 -26.30 5.82
CA PRO A 120 3.46 -27.74 5.83
C PRO A 120 2.12 -28.06 6.49
N ARG A 121 1.21 -28.65 5.71
CA ARG A 121 -0.01 -29.26 6.23
C ARG A 121 0.38 -30.18 7.36
N ARG A 122 -0.13 -29.92 8.58
CA ARG A 122 -0.09 -30.89 9.66
C ARG A 122 -0.67 -32.19 9.12
N LEU A 123 0.17 -33.22 9.04
CA LEU A 123 -0.26 -34.58 8.81
C LEU A 123 -1.19 -34.96 9.96
N ASP A 124 -2.44 -35.19 9.63
CA ASP A 124 -3.40 -35.90 10.47
C ASP A 124 -2.87 -37.33 10.71
N VAL A 125 -2.17 -37.54 11.83
CA VAL A 125 -1.85 -38.89 12.30
C VAL A 125 -3.02 -39.36 13.16
N ARG A 126 -4.04 -39.94 12.51
CA ARG A 126 -4.91 -40.90 13.18
C ARG A 126 -4.29 -42.29 13.10
N GLY A 127 -3.89 -42.79 14.26
CA GLY A 127 -4.01 -44.20 14.60
C GLY A 127 -2.77 -45.06 14.41
N GLN A 128 -2.00 -45.25 15.48
CA GLN A 128 -1.46 -46.57 15.78
C GLN A 128 -1.25 -46.72 17.28
N SER A 129 -2.17 -47.42 17.93
CA SER A 129 -1.97 -47.99 19.26
C SER A 129 -0.88 -49.06 19.13
N ASP A 130 0.27 -48.89 19.78
CA ASP A 130 1.24 -49.98 19.93
C ASP A 130 0.91 -50.76 21.23
N PRO A 131 0.50 -52.04 21.15
CA PRO A 131 0.19 -52.88 22.29
C PRO A 131 1.43 -53.34 23.10
N ARG A 132 2.62 -52.77 22.87
CA ARG A 132 3.87 -53.14 23.57
C ARG A 132 4.37 -52.12 24.61
N TYR A 133 3.55 -51.15 25.02
CA TYR A 133 3.92 -50.27 26.13
C TYR A 133 3.87 -51.04 27.47
N ARG A 134 5.03 -51.30 28.06
CA ARG A 134 5.19 -51.72 29.46
C ARG A 134 6.03 -50.65 30.19
N PRO A 135 5.47 -49.92 31.16
CA PRO A 135 6.28 -49.05 32.03
C PRO A 135 7.19 -49.91 32.93
N PRO A 136 8.37 -49.40 33.34
CA PRO A 136 9.27 -50.13 34.24
C PRO A 136 8.66 -50.28 35.64
N ASP A 137 8.74 -51.49 36.20
CA ASP A 137 8.32 -51.85 37.57
C ASP A 137 9.35 -51.34 38.60
N ASP A 138 8.87 -50.91 39.77
CA ASP A 138 9.57 -50.94 41.07
C ASP A 138 9.07 -52.17 41.84
#